data_AF-A0A917SHP1-F1
#
_entry.id   AF-A0A917SHP1-F1
#
_cell.length_a   1.000
_cell.length_b   1.000
_cell.length_c   1.000
_cell.angle_alpha   90.00
_cell.angle_beta   90.00
_cell.angle_gamma   90.00
#
_symmetry.space_group_name_H-M   'P 1'
#
loop_
_entity.id
_entity.type
_entity.pdbx_description
1 polymer ?
#
loop_
_entity_poly.entity_id
_entity_poly.type
_entity_poly.pdbx_seq_one_letter_code
_entity_poly.pdbx_strand_id
1 'polypeptide(L)'
;MRTGRPAKPTAPLARDYLAGLSIKEVADKHQVSRPLVRRALAKEGIARRPTRQPDPKRELAILRLRDDLDLSWAEIAEIIGASSTTAQRHHANATPAPLCRSGGIQESGQPPADMFACRKMAIEIAADSDLDPEPILRHFRDGELTGRRRNRPRALPLSDVELCDRHAAGETYRELAAVCGVSPALIWRRVNVRSSPAADAP
;
A
#
# COMPACT_ATOMS: atom_id res chain seq x y z
N MET A 1 12.05 6.82 -50.43
CA MET A 1 12.83 5.60 -50.11
C MET A 1 13.27 5.68 -48.65
N ARG A 2 12.76 4.81 -47.76
CA ARG A 2 13.29 4.71 -46.39
C ARG A 2 14.51 3.79 -46.45
N THR A 3 15.70 4.37 -46.37
CA THR A 3 16.93 3.58 -46.18
C THR A 3 16.81 2.82 -44.86
N GLY A 4 16.88 1.49 -44.92
CA GLY A 4 16.83 0.65 -43.74
C GLY A 4 17.98 1.03 -42.81
N ARG A 5 17.66 1.45 -41.58
CA ARG A 5 18.66 1.76 -40.57
C ARG A 5 19.44 0.47 -40.27
N PRO A 6 20.76 0.43 -40.47
CA PRO A 6 21.54 -0.79 -40.25
C PRO A 6 21.35 -1.26 -38.80
N ALA A 7 21.08 -2.55 -38.63
CA ALA A 7 20.96 -3.15 -37.30
C ALA A 7 22.33 -3.04 -36.60
N LYS A 8 22.42 -2.21 -35.56
CA LYS A 8 23.64 -2.14 -34.74
C LYS A 8 23.88 -3.51 -34.09
N PRO A 9 25.13 -3.99 -34.02
CA PRO A 9 25.44 -5.27 -33.39
C PRO A 9 25.02 -5.25 -31.92
N THR A 10 24.21 -6.23 -31.50
CA THR A 10 23.64 -6.33 -30.15
C THR A 10 24.61 -6.93 -29.12
N ALA A 11 25.49 -7.84 -29.56
CA ALA A 11 26.49 -8.51 -28.72
C ALA A 11 27.40 -7.58 -27.88
N PRO A 12 27.99 -6.48 -28.42
CA PRO A 12 28.86 -5.62 -27.61
C PRO A 12 28.11 -4.86 -26.50
N LEU A 13 26.83 -4.54 -26.71
CA LEU A 13 26.01 -3.86 -25.69
C LEU A 13 25.74 -4.77 -24.48
N ALA A 14 25.44 -6.04 -24.76
CA ALA A 14 25.21 -7.06 -23.74
C ALA A 14 26.46 -7.33 -22.90
N ARG A 15 27.64 -7.44 -23.55
CA ARG A 15 28.92 -7.68 -22.87
C ARG A 15 29.25 -6.59 -21.85
N ASP A 16 29.13 -5.32 -22.24
CA ASP A 16 29.44 -4.20 -21.34
C ASP A 16 28.45 -4.10 -20.17
N TYR A 17 27.18 -4.40 -20.41
CA TYR A 17 26.18 -4.46 -19.35
C TYR A 17 26.47 -5.58 -18.34
N LEU A 18 26.83 -6.77 -18.81
CA LEU A 18 27.24 -7.89 -17.95
C LEU A 18 28.56 -7.62 -17.20
N ALA A 19 29.44 -6.81 -17.78
CA ALA A 19 30.65 -6.31 -17.12
C ALA A 19 30.36 -5.29 -15.99
N GLY A 20 29.09 -4.93 -15.78
CA GLY A 20 28.65 -4.15 -14.64
C GLY A 20 28.24 -2.71 -14.96
N LEU A 21 28.42 -2.24 -16.20
CA LEU A 21 28.02 -0.90 -16.60
C LEU A 21 26.49 -0.75 -16.56
N SER A 22 26.03 0.41 -16.11
CA SER A 22 24.62 0.78 -16.17
C SER A 22 24.15 0.97 -17.61
N ILE A 23 22.84 0.85 -17.85
CA ILE A 23 22.24 1.12 -19.18
C ILE A 23 22.57 2.53 -19.69
N LYS A 24 22.75 3.50 -18.78
CA LYS A 24 23.16 4.87 -19.14
C LYS A 24 24.59 4.86 -19.67
N GLU A 25 25.53 4.28 -18.94
CA GLU A 25 26.94 4.21 -19.34
C GLU A 25 27.13 3.40 -20.63
N VAL A 26 26.41 2.28 -20.80
CA VAL A 26 26.41 1.51 -22.05
C VAL A 26 25.87 2.36 -23.21
N ALA A 27 24.80 3.12 -23.00
CA ALA A 27 24.24 3.99 -24.02
C ALA A 27 25.22 5.10 -24.43
N ASP A 28 25.86 5.73 -23.44
CA ASP A 28 26.81 6.81 -23.64
C ASP A 28 28.10 6.29 -24.34
N LYS A 29 28.64 5.14 -23.90
CA LYS A 29 29.84 4.49 -24.48
C LYS A 29 29.66 4.09 -25.95
N HIS A 30 28.49 3.57 -26.31
CA HIS A 30 28.20 3.09 -27.67
C HIS A 30 27.48 4.10 -28.56
N GLN A 31 27.25 5.32 -28.05
CA GLN A 31 26.49 6.38 -28.72
C GLN A 31 25.16 5.86 -29.28
N VAL A 32 24.38 5.22 -28.42
CA VAL A 32 23.05 4.68 -28.72
C VAL A 32 22.04 5.21 -27.71
N SER A 33 20.76 5.22 -28.10
CA SER A 33 19.72 5.61 -27.16
C SER A 33 19.50 4.52 -26.11
N ARG A 34 19.18 4.90 -24.86
CA ARG A 34 18.85 3.96 -23.77
C ARG A 34 17.73 2.97 -24.15
N PRO A 35 16.66 3.36 -24.88
CA PRO A 35 15.66 2.41 -25.36
C PRO A 35 16.23 1.33 -26.28
N LEU A 36 17.22 1.66 -27.12
CA LEU A 36 17.87 0.69 -27.99
C LEU A 36 18.65 -0.34 -27.18
N VAL A 37 19.41 0.10 -26.16
CA VAL A 37 20.11 -0.81 -25.24
C VAL A 37 19.12 -1.75 -24.55
N ARG A 38 17.99 -1.23 -24.04
CA ARG A 38 16.94 -2.07 -23.42
C ARG A 38 16.39 -3.13 -24.37
N ARG A 39 16.13 -2.78 -25.62
CA ARG A 39 15.66 -3.72 -26.64
C ARG A 39 16.72 -4.76 -26.99
N ALA A 40 17.99 -4.34 -27.08
CA ALA A 40 19.11 -5.25 -27.32
C ALA A 40 19.23 -6.27 -26.18
N LEU A 41 19.20 -5.85 -24.91
CA LEU A 41 19.25 -6.74 -23.76
C LEU A 41 18.06 -7.72 -23.74
N ALA A 42 16.85 -7.24 -24.03
CA ALA A 42 15.66 -8.10 -24.10
C ALA A 42 15.75 -9.13 -25.24
N LYS A 43 16.31 -8.74 -26.40
CA LYS A 43 16.53 -9.64 -27.55
C LYS A 43 17.50 -10.78 -27.21
N GLU A 44 18.51 -10.49 -26.41
CA GLU A 44 19.49 -11.48 -25.93
C GLU A 44 19.01 -12.24 -24.67
N GLY A 45 17.77 -12.03 -24.20
CA GLY A 45 17.22 -12.70 -23.01
C GLY A 45 17.82 -12.24 -21.68
N ILE A 46 18.55 -11.12 -21.64
CA ILE A 46 19.22 -10.64 -20.43
C ILE A 46 18.24 -9.86 -19.57
N ALA A 47 17.98 -10.37 -18.36
CA ALA A 47 17.18 -9.69 -17.37
C ALA A 47 17.83 -8.35 -16.94
N ARG A 48 17.00 -7.31 -16.79
CA ARG A 48 17.48 -6.00 -16.33
C ARG A 48 17.72 -6.01 -14.83
N ARG A 49 18.77 -5.32 -14.40
CA ARG A 49 19.11 -5.09 -13.00
C ARG A 49 17.96 -4.25 -12.42
N PRO A 50 17.44 -4.60 -11.24
CA PRO A 50 16.44 -3.78 -10.59
C PRO A 50 17.00 -2.37 -10.41
N THR A 51 16.19 -1.36 -10.74
CA THR A 51 16.61 0.05 -10.70
C THR A 51 16.78 0.57 -9.28
N ARG A 52 16.23 -0.14 -8.30
CA ARG A 52 16.45 0.11 -6.88
C ARG A 52 16.88 -1.20 -6.27
N GLN A 53 18.00 -1.19 -5.56
CA GLN A 53 18.26 -2.27 -4.62
C GLN A 53 17.22 -2.15 -3.50
N PRO A 54 16.59 -3.26 -3.09
CA PRO A 54 15.84 -3.28 -1.85
C PRO A 54 16.80 -2.83 -0.74
N ASP A 55 16.33 -1.90 0.08
CA ASP A 55 17.06 -1.49 1.27
C ASP A 55 16.60 -2.41 2.40
N PRO A 56 17.42 -3.42 2.79
CA PRO A 56 16.99 -4.46 3.71
C PRO A 56 16.64 -3.89 5.10
N LYS A 57 17.29 -2.79 5.52
CA LYS A 57 16.98 -2.13 6.78
C LYS A 57 15.59 -1.50 6.73
N ARG A 58 15.31 -0.76 5.66
CA ARG A 58 14.00 -0.12 5.45
C ARG A 58 12.88 -1.16 5.32
N GLU A 59 13.15 -2.27 4.66
CA GLU A 59 12.20 -3.38 4.50
C GLU A 59 11.91 -4.08 5.84
N LEU A 60 12.93 -4.31 6.67
CA LEU A 60 12.77 -4.83 8.03
C LEU A 60 12.00 -3.85 8.93
N ALA A 61 12.27 -2.55 8.81
CA ALA A 61 11.54 -1.52 9.55
C ALA A 61 10.04 -1.56 9.22
N ILE A 62 9.69 -1.69 7.95
CA ILE A 62 8.31 -1.78 7.50
C ILE A 62 7.62 -3.04 8.03
N LEU A 63 8.32 -4.19 8.08
CA LEU A 63 7.80 -5.42 8.70
C LEU A 63 7.52 -5.19 10.19
N ARG A 64 8.49 -4.69 10.96
CA ARG A 64 8.32 -4.46 12.40
C ARG A 64 7.22 -3.45 12.71
N LEU A 65 7.17 -2.33 11.98
CA LEU A 65 6.10 -1.33 12.14
C LEU A 65 4.72 -1.93 11.87
N ARG A 66 4.61 -2.88 10.94
CA ARG A 66 3.34 -3.50 10.57
C ARG A 66 2.93 -4.63 11.51
N ASP A 67 3.85 -5.55 11.79
CA ASP A 67 3.56 -6.81 12.47
C ASP A 67 3.67 -6.68 14.00
N ASP A 68 4.61 -5.88 14.52
CA ASP A 68 4.82 -5.73 15.96
C ASP A 68 3.97 -4.60 16.56
N LEU A 69 3.71 -3.54 15.77
CA LEU A 69 3.01 -2.33 16.23
C LEU A 69 1.63 -2.13 15.58
N ASP A 70 1.20 -3.04 14.70
CA ASP A 70 -0.10 -3.02 14.03
C ASP A 70 -0.43 -1.71 13.28
N LEU A 71 0.59 -0.92 12.90
CA LEU A 71 0.40 0.38 12.26
C LEU A 71 -0.25 0.23 10.88
N SER A 72 -1.12 1.15 10.53
CA SER A 72 -1.75 1.18 9.21
C SER A 72 -0.75 1.54 8.12
N TRP A 73 -1.05 1.12 6.88
CA TRP A 73 -0.22 1.49 5.72
C TRP A 73 -0.08 2.99 5.49
N ALA A 74 -1.02 3.79 5.98
CA ALA A 74 -0.95 5.24 5.87
C ALA A 74 0.09 5.81 6.85
N GLU A 75 0.11 5.32 8.09
CA GLU A 75 1.07 5.73 9.12
C GLU A 75 2.48 5.27 8.75
N ILE A 76 2.63 4.01 8.33
CA ILE A 76 3.92 3.48 7.86
C ILE A 76 4.46 4.34 6.70
N ALA A 77 3.60 4.72 5.75
CA ALA A 77 3.98 5.54 4.60
C ALA A 77 4.47 6.93 5.00
N GLU A 78 3.82 7.54 6.00
CA GLU A 78 4.21 8.82 6.58
C GLU A 78 5.57 8.73 7.27
N ILE A 79 5.78 7.69 8.10
CA ILE A 79 7.04 7.42 8.79
C ILE A 79 8.20 7.24 7.82
N ILE A 80 8.00 6.44 6.76
CA ILE A 80 9.07 6.17 5.80
C ILE A 80 9.21 7.26 4.71
N GLY A 81 8.38 8.31 4.73
CA GLY A 81 8.37 9.34 3.69
C GLY A 81 8.06 8.80 2.28
N ALA A 82 7.13 7.86 2.15
CA ALA A 82 6.72 7.28 0.86
C ALA A 82 5.19 7.19 0.73
N SER A 83 4.69 6.63 -0.38
CA SER A 83 3.26 6.35 -0.52
C SER A 83 2.87 5.03 0.17
N SER A 84 1.60 4.88 0.56
CA SER A 84 1.07 3.63 1.14
C SER A 84 1.24 2.42 0.21
N THR A 85 1.05 2.61 -1.09
CA THR A 85 1.34 1.56 -2.10
C THR A 85 2.82 1.20 -2.14
N THR A 86 3.71 2.17 -1.93
CA THR A 86 5.15 1.92 -1.84
C THR A 86 5.49 1.14 -0.57
N ALA A 87 4.92 1.52 0.57
CA ALA A 87 5.06 0.79 1.84
C ALA A 87 4.57 -0.66 1.71
N GLN A 88 3.39 -0.88 1.13
CA GLN A 88 2.85 -2.22 0.87
C GLN A 88 3.75 -3.06 -0.04
N ARG A 89 4.30 -2.47 -1.10
CA ARG A 89 5.23 -3.16 -1.99
C ARG A 89 6.52 -3.54 -1.26
N HIS A 90 7.08 -2.64 -0.45
CA HIS A 90 8.26 -2.95 0.34
C HIS A 90 7.98 -4.04 1.36
N HIS A 91 6.83 -3.99 2.03
CA HIS A 91 6.42 -5.07 2.91
C HIS A 91 6.33 -6.39 2.15
N ALA A 92 5.64 -6.44 1.01
CA ALA A 92 5.49 -7.65 0.21
C ALA A 92 6.83 -8.21 -0.33
N ASN A 93 7.82 -7.33 -0.58
CA ASN A 93 9.17 -7.76 -0.94
C ASN A 93 9.94 -8.30 0.28
N ALA A 94 9.70 -7.71 1.45
CA ALA A 94 10.33 -8.08 2.71
C ALA A 94 9.76 -9.36 3.30
N THR A 95 8.46 -9.62 3.09
CA THR A 95 7.85 -10.90 3.48
C THR A 95 8.35 -11.96 2.50
N PRO A 96 9.11 -12.98 2.95
CA PRO A 96 9.44 -14.09 2.07
C PRO A 96 8.13 -14.67 1.54
N ALA A 97 8.04 -14.84 0.22
CA ALA A 97 6.86 -15.40 -0.42
C ALA A 97 6.46 -16.68 0.34
N PRO A 98 5.16 -16.87 0.68
CA PRO A 98 4.76 -17.99 1.50
C PRO A 98 5.09 -19.28 0.75
N LEU A 99 6.15 -19.96 1.18
CA LEU A 99 6.30 -21.39 0.97
C LEU A 99 5.11 -22.00 1.68
N CYS A 100 4.09 -22.40 0.92
CA CYS A 100 2.97 -23.24 1.33
C CYS A 100 2.41 -22.95 2.75
N ARG A 101 1.27 -22.24 2.83
CA ARG A 101 0.44 -22.30 4.05
C ARG A 101 -0.13 -23.71 4.22
N SER A 102 0.61 -24.56 4.91
CA SER A 102 0.07 -25.71 5.61
C SER A 102 0.34 -25.54 7.10
N GLY A 103 -0.72 -25.25 7.84
CA GLY A 103 -0.83 -25.59 9.26
C GLY A 103 0.08 -24.87 10.24
N GLY A 104 -0.54 -23.99 11.04
CA GLY A 104 -0.30 -24.03 12.48
C GLY A 104 0.68 -23.01 13.05
N ILE A 105 0.18 -22.37 14.11
CA ILE A 105 0.90 -21.68 15.19
C ILE A 105 1.43 -20.29 14.79
N GLN A 106 0.61 -19.27 15.06
CA GLN A 106 1.16 -18.01 15.54
C GLN A 106 0.90 -17.97 17.04
N GLU A 107 1.98 -18.16 17.80
CA GLU A 107 2.06 -17.72 19.19
C GLU A 107 1.68 -16.24 19.21
N SER A 108 0.69 -15.93 20.04
CA SER A 108 0.28 -14.57 20.37
C SER A 108 1.42 -13.87 21.10
N GLY A 109 2.33 -13.24 20.35
CA GLY A 109 3.13 -12.14 20.86
C GLY A 109 2.19 -10.98 21.11
N GLN A 110 1.57 -10.94 22.29
CA GLN A 110 0.78 -9.78 22.69
C GLN A 110 1.68 -8.54 22.58
N PRO A 111 1.30 -7.51 21.80
CA PRO A 111 2.04 -6.26 21.80
C PRO A 111 2.07 -5.76 23.25
N PRO A 112 3.19 -5.16 23.69
CA PRO A 112 3.29 -4.72 25.07
C PRO A 112 2.15 -3.75 25.35
N ALA A 113 1.31 -4.09 26.34
CA ALA A 113 0.15 -3.28 26.73
C ALA A 113 0.53 -1.87 27.21
N ASP A 114 1.83 -1.62 27.39
CA ASP A 114 2.39 -0.36 27.83
C ASP A 114 2.81 0.53 26.64
N MET A 115 2.14 1.68 26.51
CA MET A 115 2.46 2.74 25.56
C MET A 115 3.91 3.20 25.62
N PHE A 116 4.56 3.15 26.80
CA PHE A 116 5.98 3.49 26.94
C PHE A 116 6.89 2.46 26.26
N ALA A 117 6.53 1.17 26.32
CA ALA A 117 7.28 0.11 25.65
C ALA A 117 7.13 0.20 24.13
N CYS A 118 5.90 0.44 23.62
CA CYS A 118 5.66 0.68 22.19
C CYS A 118 6.45 1.89 21.67
N ARG A 119 6.44 3.00 22.43
CA ARG A 119 7.19 4.21 22.08
C ARG A 119 8.71 3.94 22.03
N LYS A 120 9.25 3.24 23.02
CA LYS A 120 10.67 2.91 23.08
C LYS A 120 11.08 2.03 21.89
N MET A 121 10.30 0.98 21.62
CA MET A 121 10.53 0.07 20.49
C MET A 121 10.50 0.80 19.15
N ALA A 122 9.58 1.74 18.97
CA ALA A 122 9.48 2.48 17.73
C ALA A 122 10.64 3.48 17.51
N ILE A 123 11.20 4.05 18.59
CA ILE A 123 12.45 4.84 18.52
C ILE A 123 13.63 3.95 18.11
N GLU A 124 13.74 2.75 18.70
CA GLU A 124 14.82 1.80 18.38
C GLU A 124 14.76 1.38 16.90
N ILE A 125 13.57 1.05 16.39
CA ILE A 125 13.37 0.71 14.97
C ILE A 125 13.80 1.86 14.04
N ALA A 126 13.45 3.10 14.40
CA ALA A 126 13.82 4.27 13.60
C ALA A 126 15.33 4.50 13.57
N ALA A 127 16.00 4.36 14.72
CA ALA A 127 17.44 4.50 14.84
C ALA A 127 18.20 3.43 14.04
N ASP A 128 17.75 2.17 14.07
CA ASP A 128 18.39 1.07 13.33
C ASP A 128 18.28 1.23 11.80
N SER A 129 17.26 1.97 11.35
CA SER A 129 16.83 2.04 9.96
C SER A 129 17.02 3.41 9.31
N ASP A 130 17.72 4.32 9.99
CA ASP A 130 17.96 5.70 9.53
C ASP A 130 16.65 6.45 9.18
N LEU A 131 15.57 6.17 9.91
CA LEU A 131 14.26 6.82 9.74
C LEU A 131 14.11 7.98 10.74
N ASP A 132 13.34 9.00 10.37
CA ASP A 132 12.97 10.07 11.28
C ASP A 132 12.02 9.53 12.37
N PRO A 133 12.39 9.59 13.66
CA PRO A 133 11.52 9.14 14.74
C PRO A 133 10.37 10.10 15.02
N GLU A 134 10.42 11.36 14.58
CA GLU A 134 9.43 12.36 14.99
C GLU A 134 8.01 12.08 14.46
N PRO A 135 7.80 11.60 13.22
CA PRO A 135 6.49 11.11 12.77
C PRO A 135 5.95 10.00 13.68
N ILE A 136 6.81 9.06 14.09
CA ILE A 136 6.46 7.96 15.00
C ILE A 136 6.05 8.52 16.36
N LEU A 137 6.86 9.43 16.92
CA LEU A 137 6.62 10.04 18.22
C LEU A 137 5.37 10.91 18.25
N ARG A 138 5.07 11.62 17.16
CA ARG A 138 3.82 12.36 17.00
C ARG A 138 2.61 11.44 17.12
N HIS A 139 2.64 10.26 16.49
CA HIS A 139 1.57 9.27 16.63
C HIS A 139 1.36 8.80 18.07
N PHE A 140 2.42 8.69 18.88
CA PHE A 140 2.31 8.31 20.30
C PHE A 140 1.93 9.48 21.22
N ARG A 141 2.28 10.73 20.88
CA ARG A 141 2.02 11.92 21.72
C ARG A 141 0.55 12.33 21.70
N ASP A 142 -0.11 12.23 20.56
CA ASP A 142 -1.46 12.78 20.41
C ASP A 142 -2.54 11.92 21.09
N GLY A 143 -2.22 10.70 21.58
CA GLY A 143 -3.19 9.77 22.17
C GLY A 143 -4.32 9.36 21.21
N GLU A 144 -4.33 9.92 20.00
CA GLU A 144 -5.30 9.68 18.96
C GLU A 144 -4.92 8.40 18.23
N LEU A 145 -5.44 7.29 18.76
CA LEU A 145 -5.83 6.12 17.99
C LEU A 145 -6.89 6.47 16.93
N THR A 146 -6.64 7.44 16.05
CA THR A 146 -7.48 7.70 14.88
C THR A 146 -6.63 8.19 13.72
N GLY A 147 -6.00 7.24 13.03
CA GLY A 147 -5.69 7.42 11.62
C GLY A 147 -6.87 8.09 10.91
N ARG A 148 -6.57 9.13 10.12
CA ARG A 148 -7.48 9.90 9.26
C ARG A 148 -8.94 9.57 9.53
N ARG A 149 -9.63 10.34 10.38
CA ARG A 149 -11.08 10.24 10.69
C ARG A 149 -11.66 9.09 9.91
N ARG A 150 -11.63 7.87 10.48
CA ARG A 150 -12.36 6.76 9.85
C ARG A 150 -13.68 7.40 9.49
N ASN A 151 -14.05 7.37 8.22
CA ASN A 151 -15.39 7.74 7.79
C ASN A 151 -16.30 6.63 8.31
N ARG A 152 -16.25 6.37 9.63
CA ARG A 152 -17.25 5.65 10.40
C ARG A 152 -18.48 6.44 10.04
N PRO A 153 -19.40 5.85 9.26
CA PRO A 153 -20.62 6.53 8.95
C PRO A 153 -21.17 6.99 10.29
N ARG A 154 -21.38 8.30 10.46
CA ARG A 154 -22.02 8.82 11.67
C ARG A 154 -23.25 7.95 11.88
N ALA A 155 -23.40 7.40 13.09
CA ALA A 155 -24.59 6.64 13.42
C ALA A 155 -25.77 7.53 13.06
N LEU A 156 -26.59 7.08 12.10
CA LEU A 156 -27.79 7.81 11.74
C LEU A 156 -28.70 7.79 12.97
N PRO A 157 -29.46 8.87 13.21
CA PRO A 157 -30.41 8.90 14.32
C PRO A 157 -31.55 7.87 14.15
N LEU A 158 -31.75 7.36 12.93
CA LEU A 158 -32.70 6.30 12.60
C LEU A 158 -31.96 5.03 12.23
N SER A 159 -32.49 3.90 12.70
CA SER A 159 -32.07 2.58 12.28
C SER A 159 -32.42 2.32 10.80
N ASP A 160 -31.74 1.35 10.19
CA ASP A 160 -32.01 0.98 8.79
C ASP A 160 -33.45 0.43 8.60
N VAL A 161 -34.03 -0.19 9.63
CA VAL A 161 -35.41 -0.71 9.61
C VAL A 161 -36.40 0.45 9.56
N GLU A 162 -36.25 1.43 10.46
CA GLU A 162 -37.10 2.62 10.50
C GLU A 162 -37.02 3.44 9.19
N LEU A 163 -35.84 3.51 8.55
CA LEU A 163 -35.70 4.16 7.26
C LEU A 163 -36.50 3.46 6.16
N CYS A 164 -36.53 2.12 6.15
CA CYS A 164 -37.33 1.35 5.21
C CYS A 164 -38.83 1.52 5.47
N ASP A 165 -39.26 1.46 6.73
CA ASP A 165 -40.68 1.57 7.11
C ASP A 165 -41.25 2.94 6.74
N ARG A 166 -40.51 4.02 7.02
CA ARG A 166 -40.94 5.38 6.67
C ARG A 166 -40.98 5.63 5.16
N HIS A 167 -40.02 5.05 4.43
CA HIS A 167 -40.06 5.10 2.97
C HIS A 167 -41.25 4.30 2.41
N ALA A 168 -41.57 3.13 2.99
CA ALA A 168 -42.75 2.35 2.63
C ALA A 168 -44.07 3.09 2.94
N ALA A 169 -44.07 3.96 3.97
CA ALA A 169 -45.17 4.87 4.29
C ALA A 169 -45.30 6.08 3.34
N GLY A 170 -44.39 6.23 2.37
CA GLY A 170 -44.44 7.26 1.33
C GLY A 170 -43.54 8.48 1.57
N GLU A 171 -42.72 8.50 2.64
CA GLU A 171 -41.75 9.57 2.83
C GLU A 171 -40.65 9.54 1.75
N THR A 172 -40.33 10.71 1.23
CA THR A 172 -39.31 10.84 0.18
C THR A 172 -37.90 10.74 0.77
N TYR A 173 -36.92 10.30 -0.04
CA TYR A 173 -35.51 10.27 0.37
C TYR A 173 -34.97 11.62 0.85
N ARG A 174 -35.55 12.73 0.36
CA ARG A 174 -35.15 14.09 0.72
C ARG A 174 -35.60 14.46 2.13
N GLU A 175 -36.81 14.05 2.53
CA GLU A 175 -37.36 14.28 3.86
C GLU A 175 -36.60 13.45 4.91
N LEU A 176 -36.37 12.16 4.63
CA LEU A 176 -35.58 11.29 5.49
C LEU A 176 -34.14 11.80 5.68
N ALA A 177 -33.53 12.31 4.61
CA ALA A 177 -32.20 12.91 4.63
C ALA A 177 -32.15 14.19 5.48
N ALA A 178 -33.18 15.04 5.42
CA ALA A 178 -33.29 16.25 6.23
C ALA A 178 -33.39 15.91 7.73
N VAL A 179 -34.19 14.91 8.09
CA VAL A 179 -34.31 14.44 9.48
C VAL A 179 -32.99 13.86 10.00
N CYS A 180 -32.29 13.09 9.16
CA CYS A 180 -31.05 12.43 9.56
C CYS A 180 -29.79 13.31 9.45
N GLY A 181 -29.90 14.50 8.86
CA GLY A 181 -28.75 15.38 8.60
C GLY A 181 -27.72 14.78 7.63
N VAL A 182 -28.16 14.00 6.65
CA VAL A 182 -27.29 13.34 5.65
C VAL A 182 -27.75 13.60 4.22
N SER A 183 -27.02 13.10 3.22
CA SER A 183 -27.40 13.25 1.82
C SER A 183 -28.51 12.26 1.41
N PRO A 184 -29.42 12.64 0.50
CA PRO A 184 -30.43 11.72 -0.04
C PRO A 184 -29.84 10.45 -0.68
N ALA A 185 -28.65 10.57 -1.28
CA ALA A 185 -27.94 9.44 -1.87
C ALA A 185 -27.53 8.38 -0.84
N LEU A 186 -27.19 8.79 0.39
CA LEU A 186 -26.85 7.85 1.46
C LEU A 186 -28.08 7.08 1.93
N ILE A 187 -29.23 7.76 2.07
CA ILE A 187 -30.50 7.13 2.44
C ILE A 187 -30.92 6.12 1.37
N TRP A 188 -30.90 6.51 0.09
CA TRP A 188 -31.20 5.62 -1.04
C TRP A 188 -30.35 4.35 -1.02
N ARG A 189 -29.04 4.49 -0.75
CA ARG A 189 -28.12 3.35 -0.68
C ARG A 189 -28.50 2.38 0.45
N ARG A 190 -28.90 2.89 1.62
CA ARG A 190 -29.26 2.03 2.76
C ARG A 190 -30.58 1.30 2.56
N VAL A 191 -31.59 2.00 2.04
CA VAL A 191 -32.90 1.40 1.75
C VAL A 191 -32.74 0.32 0.68
N ASN A 192 -32.09 0.61 -0.44
CA ASN A 192 -31.98 -0.35 -1.55
C ASN A 192 -31.02 -1.52 -1.32
N VAL A 193 -29.97 -1.35 -0.51
CA VAL A 193 -29.07 -2.48 -0.18
C VAL A 193 -29.79 -3.54 0.67
N ARG A 194 -30.77 -3.15 1.50
CA ARG A 194 -31.58 -4.09 2.29
C ARG A 194 -32.83 -4.59 1.57
N SER A 195 -33.41 -3.79 0.67
CA SER A 195 -34.51 -4.25 -0.19
C SER A 195 -34.05 -5.26 -1.24
N SER A 196 -32.73 -5.41 -1.44
CA SER A 196 -32.18 -6.55 -2.14
C SER A 196 -32.39 -7.76 -1.22
N PRO A 197 -33.32 -8.68 -1.52
CA PRO A 197 -33.44 -9.89 -0.74
C PRO A 197 -32.05 -10.53 -0.77
N ALA A 198 -31.40 -10.63 0.39
CA ALA A 198 -30.29 -11.54 0.51
C ALA A 198 -30.83 -12.86 -0.02
N ALA A 199 -30.25 -13.35 -1.11
CA ALA A 199 -30.66 -14.60 -1.72
C ALA A 199 -30.72 -15.62 -0.57
N ASP A 200 -31.93 -15.97 -0.15
CA ASP A 200 -32.19 -17.06 0.76
C ASP A 200 -31.66 -18.29 0.04
N ALA A 201 -30.39 -18.58 0.31
CA ALA A 201 -29.76 -19.82 -0.06
C ALA A 201 -30.45 -20.89 0.81
N PRO A 202 -31.07 -21.91 0.19
CA PRO A 202 -31.68 -23.01 0.92
C PRO A 202 -30.66 -23.79 1.75
#